data_AF-A0A962FJ89-F1
#
_entry.id   AF-A0A962FJ89-F1
#
_cell.length_a   1.000
_cell.length_b   1.000
_cell.length_c   1.000
_cell.angle_alpha   90.00
_cell.angle_beta   90.00
_cell.angle_gamma   90.00
#
_symmetry.space_group_name_H-M   'P 1'
#
loop_
_entity.id
_entity.type
_entity.pdbx_description
1 polymer ?
#
loop_
_entity_poly.entity_id
_entity_poly.type
_entity_poly.pdbx_seq_one_letter_code
_entity_poly.pdbx_strand_id
1 'polypeptide(L)'
;EDFAKALALGADAVALSNAALQAIGCLGMRACHTNNCPVGIATQKPHLVARLAVEKSAERLVNFLNASVELMQVLARACGHAHLRDFAIDDLTTWKIEMTRLTGVAYGGVAGEA
;
A
#
# COMPACT_ATOMS: atom_id res chain seq x y z
N GLU A 1 -4.03 -1.92 4.52
CA GLU A 1 -4.29 -3.37 4.48
C GLU A 1 -3.47 -4.10 3.43
N ASP A 2 -3.35 -3.58 2.20
CA ASP A 2 -2.66 -4.29 1.10
C ASP A 2 -1.23 -4.73 1.43
N PHE A 3 -0.52 -3.97 2.27
CA PHE A 3 0.83 -4.36 2.72
C PHE A 3 0.80 -5.64 3.56
N ALA A 4 -0.14 -5.74 4.51
CA ALA A 4 -0.32 -6.94 5.33
C ALA A 4 -0.75 -8.14 4.46
N LYS A 5 -1.62 -7.92 3.46
CA LYS A 5 -2.01 -8.97 2.51
C LYS A 5 -0.82 -9.47 1.68
N ALA A 6 0.04 -8.57 1.21
CA ALA A 6 1.25 -8.95 0.48
C ALA A 6 2.21 -9.75 1.36
N LEU A 7 2.42 -9.34 2.62
CA LEU A 7 3.23 -10.08 3.59
C LEU A 7 2.64 -11.47 3.88
N ALA A 8 1.32 -11.56 4.11
CA ALA A 8 0.61 -12.82 4.34
C ALA A 8 0.70 -13.80 3.14
N LEU A 9 0.80 -13.28 1.92
CA LEU A 9 1.04 -14.06 0.71
C LEU A 9 2.51 -14.50 0.54
N GLY A 10 3.39 -14.17 1.50
CA GLY A 10 4.79 -14.59 1.54
C GLY A 10 5.79 -13.57 0.99
N ALA A 11 5.42 -12.30 0.83
CA ALA A 11 6.38 -11.26 0.43
C ALA A 11 7.31 -10.88 1.59
N ASP A 12 8.62 -10.76 1.33
CA ASP A 12 9.59 -10.26 2.32
C ASP A 12 9.56 -8.72 2.48
N ALA A 13 9.11 -8.02 1.43
CA ALA A 13 9.05 -6.56 1.38
C ALA A 13 8.00 -6.06 0.38
N VAL A 14 7.54 -4.82 0.57
CA VAL A 14 6.57 -4.16 -0.32
C VAL A 14 7.18 -2.89 -0.90
N ALA A 15 7.33 -2.85 -2.23
CA ALA A 15 7.79 -1.66 -2.95
C ALA A 15 6.64 -0.69 -3.21
N LEU A 16 6.87 0.60 -2.97
CA LEU A 16 5.87 1.65 -3.13
C LEU A 16 6.25 2.58 -4.29
N SER A 17 5.24 3.01 -5.05
CA SER A 17 5.41 3.98 -6.14
C SER A 17 4.32 5.05 -6.05
N ASN A 18 3.15 4.82 -6.66
CA ASN A 18 2.09 5.82 -6.74
C ASN A 18 1.67 6.37 -5.37
N ALA A 19 1.51 5.52 -4.35
CA ALA A 19 1.12 5.97 -3.01
C ALA A 19 2.16 6.92 -2.39
N ALA A 20 3.46 6.61 -2.54
CA ALA A 20 4.54 7.47 -2.07
C ALA A 20 4.58 8.80 -2.86
N LEU A 21 4.37 8.77 -4.18
CA LEU A 21 4.27 9.97 -5.01
C LEU A 21 3.09 10.87 -4.58
N GLN A 22 1.95 10.29 -4.24
CA GLN A 22 0.78 11.03 -3.74
C GLN A 22 1.06 11.62 -2.34
N ALA A 23 1.75 10.88 -1.47
CA ALA A 23 2.15 11.37 -0.15
C ALA A 23 3.01 12.63 -0.25
N ILE A 24 3.97 12.68 -1.20
CA ILE A 24 4.81 13.86 -1.44
C ILE A 24 4.13 14.99 -2.26
N GLY A 25 2.89 14.80 -2.72
CA GLY A 25 2.08 15.86 -3.35
C GLY A 25 1.66 15.65 -4.81
N CYS A 26 1.82 14.46 -5.38
CA CYS A 26 1.29 14.16 -6.71
C CYS A 26 -0.23 14.37 -6.76
N LEU A 27 -0.75 14.89 -7.87
CA LEU A 27 -2.19 15.14 -8.07
C LEU A 27 -2.87 14.07 -8.93
N GLY A 28 -2.12 13.06 -9.40
CA GLY A 28 -2.67 12.04 -10.30
C GLY A 28 -3.04 12.54 -11.69
N MET A 29 -2.41 13.64 -12.16
CA MET A 29 -2.70 14.25 -13.47
C MET A 29 -2.39 13.33 -14.67
N ARG A 30 -1.51 12.33 -14.50
CA ARG A 30 -1.09 11.38 -15.55
C ARG A 30 -0.39 12.00 -16.78
N ALA A 31 0.13 13.22 -16.65
CA ALA A 31 0.91 13.91 -17.68
C ALA A 31 2.43 13.83 -17.45
N CYS A 32 2.91 12.87 -16.66
CA CYS A 32 4.32 12.79 -16.21
C CYS A 32 5.32 12.76 -17.37
N HIS A 33 4.98 12.09 -18.47
CA HIS A 33 5.81 11.98 -19.68
C HIS A 33 5.98 13.30 -20.44
N THR A 34 5.16 14.32 -20.17
CA THR A 34 5.17 15.61 -20.90
C THR A 34 6.20 16.60 -20.35
N ASN A 35 6.90 16.26 -19.27
CA ASN A 35 7.81 17.16 -18.55
C ASN A 35 7.10 18.42 -17.97
N ASN A 36 5.77 18.40 -17.83
CA ASN A 36 4.94 19.50 -17.33
C ASN A 36 4.25 19.19 -15.99
N CYS A 37 4.90 18.44 -15.09
CA CYS A 37 4.34 18.16 -13.78
C CYS A 37 4.06 19.48 -13.02
N PRO A 38 2.79 19.79 -12.66
CA PRO A 38 2.45 21.09 -12.10
C PRO A 38 3.00 21.32 -10.69
N VAL A 39 3.30 20.22 -9.98
CA VAL A 39 3.79 20.19 -8.58
C VAL A 39 5.28 19.86 -8.47
N GLY A 40 6.01 19.80 -9.59
CA GLY A 40 7.47 19.68 -9.57
C GLY A 40 8.04 18.29 -9.31
N ILE A 41 7.22 17.23 -9.26
CA ILE A 41 7.69 15.86 -8.99
C ILE A 41 8.32 15.20 -10.22
N ALA A 42 7.61 15.19 -11.36
CA ALA A 42 8.02 14.50 -12.59
C ALA A 42 8.33 15.52 -13.70
N THR A 43 9.35 16.34 -13.49
CA THR A 43 9.80 17.37 -14.44
C THR A 43 11.25 17.75 -14.20
N GLN A 44 11.98 18.08 -15.25
CA GLN A 44 13.34 18.61 -15.22
C GLN A 44 13.37 20.14 -15.44
N LYS A 45 12.22 20.80 -15.59
CA LYS A 45 12.15 22.25 -15.83
C LYS A 45 12.40 23.01 -14.52
N PRO A 46 13.43 23.86 -14.40
CA PRO A 46 13.80 24.47 -13.11
C PRO A 46 12.66 25.22 -12.40
N HIS A 47 11.87 25.98 -13.15
CA HIS A 47 10.71 26.72 -12.59
C HIS A 47 9.55 25.83 -12.13
N LEU A 48 9.48 24.58 -12.58
CA LEU A 48 8.50 23.60 -12.09
C LEU A 48 9.07 22.79 -10.92
N VAL A 49 10.33 22.39 -10.97
CA VAL A 49 11.03 21.72 -9.86
C VAL A 49 10.98 22.56 -8.59
N ALA A 50 11.16 23.89 -8.72
CA ALA A 50 11.06 24.84 -7.62
C ALA A 50 9.68 24.86 -6.90
N ARG A 51 8.64 24.24 -7.48
CA ARG A 51 7.32 24.13 -6.84
C ARG A 51 7.22 23.00 -5.83
N LEU A 52 8.17 22.06 -5.82
CA LEU A 52 8.20 20.97 -4.87
C LEU A 52 8.74 21.48 -3.52
N ALA A 53 7.87 21.55 -2.52
CA ALA A 53 8.25 21.90 -1.14
C ALA A 53 8.85 20.67 -0.43
N VAL A 54 10.17 20.47 -0.58
CA VAL A 54 10.88 19.25 -0.20
C VAL A 54 10.67 18.85 1.26
N GLU A 55 10.81 19.80 2.19
CA GLU A 55 10.73 19.56 3.63
C GLU A 55 9.31 19.09 4.01
N LYS A 56 8.29 19.81 3.55
CA LYS A 56 6.89 19.45 3.78
C LYS A 56 6.53 18.13 3.11
N SER A 57 7.05 17.86 1.92
CA SER A 57 6.84 16.59 1.22
C SER A 57 7.48 15.42 1.97
N ALA A 58 8.67 15.61 2.55
CA ALA A 58 9.34 14.61 3.38
C ALA A 58 8.54 14.30 4.65
N GLU A 59 8.07 15.33 5.37
CA GLU A 59 7.21 15.15 6.55
C GLU A 59 5.94 14.35 6.22
N ARG A 60 5.29 14.67 5.10
CA ARG A 60 4.10 13.94 4.64
C ARG A 60 4.41 12.48 4.31
N LEU A 61 5.56 12.21 3.70
CA LEU A 61 5.98 10.84 3.40
C LEU A 61 6.26 10.05 4.68
N VAL A 62 6.94 10.65 5.66
CA VAL A 62 7.18 10.06 6.98
C VAL A 62 5.85 9.72 7.66
N ASN A 63 4.90 10.66 7.69
CA ASN A 63 3.58 10.43 8.27
C ASN A 63 2.84 9.28 7.58
N PHE A 64 2.89 9.21 6.24
CA PHE A 64 2.27 8.12 5.48
C PHE A 64 2.90 6.75 5.80
N LEU A 65 4.23 6.68 5.88
CA LEU A 65 4.93 5.43 6.19
C LEU A 65 4.67 4.99 7.64
N ASN A 66 4.71 5.91 8.60
CA ASN A 66 4.41 5.61 10.00
C ASN A 66 2.97 5.13 10.18
N ALA A 67 1.98 5.84 9.62
CA ALA A 67 0.58 5.41 9.69
C ALA A 67 0.35 4.05 9.03
N SER A 68 1.09 3.76 7.94
CA SER A 68 1.03 2.46 7.28
C SER A 68 1.58 1.34 8.17
N VAL A 69 2.70 1.59 8.86
CA VAL A 69 3.30 0.64 9.82
C VAL A 69 2.39 0.45 11.03
N GLU A 70 1.83 1.51 11.59
CA GLU A 70 0.87 1.44 12.71
C GLU A 70 -0.35 0.60 12.35
N LEU A 71 -0.91 0.78 11.14
CA LEU A 71 -2.01 -0.06 10.67
C LEU A 71 -1.59 -1.53 10.53
N MET A 72 -0.40 -1.82 9.98
CA MET A 72 0.10 -3.20 9.92
C MET A 72 0.28 -3.81 11.31
N GLN A 73 0.74 -3.04 12.30
CA GLN A 73 0.83 -3.51 13.68
C GLN A 73 -0.54 -3.79 14.31
N VAL A 74 -1.55 -2.98 14.01
CA VAL A 74 -2.94 -3.24 14.44
C VAL A 74 -3.44 -4.56 13.85
N LEU A 75 -3.21 -4.79 12.55
CA LEU A 75 -3.61 -6.03 11.88
C LEU A 75 -2.84 -7.23 12.43
N ALA A 76 -1.54 -7.12 12.66
CA ALA A 76 -0.73 -8.20 13.24
C ALA A 76 -1.28 -8.61 14.61
N ARG A 77 -1.60 -7.63 15.48
CA ARG A 77 -2.24 -7.92 16.77
C ARG A 77 -3.61 -8.57 16.64
N ALA A 78 -4.41 -8.17 15.66
CA ALA A 78 -5.72 -8.77 15.40
C ALA A 78 -5.62 -10.25 14.97
N CYS A 79 -4.54 -10.58 14.25
CA CYS A 79 -4.21 -11.95 13.83
C CYS A 79 -3.46 -12.77 14.91
N GLY A 80 -3.12 -12.16 16.06
CA GLY A 80 -2.37 -12.84 17.13
C GLY A 80 -0.84 -12.88 16.93
N HIS A 81 -0.32 -12.07 16.01
CA HIS A 81 1.11 -12.03 15.66
C HIS A 81 1.90 -11.00 16.45
N ALA A 82 3.15 -11.34 16.79
CA ALA A 82 4.08 -10.43 17.49
C ALA A 82 4.96 -9.64 16.51
N HIS A 83 5.27 -10.21 15.34
CA HIS A 83 6.06 -9.59 14.29
C HIS A 83 5.32 -9.55 12.96
N LEU A 84 5.61 -8.54 12.13
CA LEU A 84 5.00 -8.39 10.80
C LEU A 84 5.38 -9.53 9.83
N ARG A 85 6.46 -10.27 10.10
CA ARG A 85 6.85 -11.44 9.30
C ARG A 85 6.03 -12.69 9.61
N ASP A 86 5.27 -12.67 10.70
CA ASP A 86 4.48 -13.81 11.14
C ASP A 86 3.14 -13.88 10.37
N PHE A 87 2.81 -12.85 9.58
CA PHE A 87 1.68 -12.90 8.67
C PHE A 87 1.79 -14.12 7.75
N ALA A 88 0.71 -14.89 7.68
CA ALA A 88 0.61 -16.12 6.93
C ALA A 88 -0.67 -16.14 6.09
N ILE A 89 -0.74 -17.09 5.17
CA ILE A 89 -1.91 -17.24 4.29
C ILE A 89 -3.21 -17.49 5.07
N ASP A 90 -3.12 -18.07 6.27
CA ASP A 90 -4.24 -18.34 7.17
C ASP A 90 -4.87 -17.06 7.76
N ASP A 91 -4.17 -15.92 7.69
CA ASP A 91 -4.72 -14.61 8.07
C ASP A 91 -5.65 -14.01 7.00
N LEU A 92 -5.74 -14.65 5.83
CA LEU A 92 -6.54 -14.18 4.71
C LEU A 92 -7.86 -14.94 4.63
N THR A 93 -8.91 -14.20 4.31
CA THR A 93 -10.22 -14.75 4.00
C THR A 93 -10.78 -14.12 2.73
N THR A 94 -11.62 -14.85 2.01
CA THR A 94 -12.32 -14.39 0.82
C THR A 94 -13.80 -14.72 0.90
N TRP A 95 -14.64 -13.83 0.37
CA TRP A 95 -16.08 -14.09 0.19
C TRP A 95 -16.40 -14.61 -1.21
N LYS A 96 -15.39 -14.77 -2.08
CA LYS A 96 -15.55 -15.32 -3.43
C LYS A 96 -15.16 -16.79 -3.44
N ILE A 97 -16.13 -17.68 -3.68
CA ILE A 97 -15.92 -19.13 -3.67
C ILE A 97 -14.91 -19.59 -4.73
N GLU A 98 -14.91 -18.93 -5.89
CA GLU A 98 -13.93 -19.22 -6.96
C GLU A 98 -12.50 -18.95 -6.49
N MET A 99 -12.28 -17.88 -5.72
CA MET A 99 -10.97 -17.56 -5.18
C MET A 99 -10.50 -18.66 -4.21
N THR A 100 -11.37 -19.12 -3.31
CA THR A 100 -11.08 -20.26 -2.42
C THR A 100 -10.69 -21.51 -3.22
N ARG A 101 -11.46 -21.84 -4.28
CA ARG A 101 -11.19 -23.01 -5.13
C ARG A 101 -9.86 -22.92 -5.89
N LEU A 102 -9.46 -21.71 -6.29
CA LEU A 102 -8.25 -21.50 -7.08
C LEU A 102 -6.99 -21.31 -6.24
N THR A 103 -7.10 -20.67 -5.06
CA THR A 103 -5.93 -20.25 -4.28
C THR A 103 -5.81 -20.92 -2.91
N GLY A 104 -6.85 -21.63 -2.47
CA GLY A 104 -6.90 -22.24 -1.13
C GLY A 104 -7.18 -21.26 0.01
N VAL A 105 -7.36 -19.96 -0.27
CA VAL A 105 -7.70 -18.96 0.76
C VAL A 105 -9.07 -19.25 1.35
N ALA A 106 -9.17 -19.26 2.69
CA ALA A 106 -10.36 -19.66 3.41
C ALA A 106 -11.61 -18.85 3.03
N TYR A 107 -12.74 -19.53 2.82
CA TYR A 107 -14.02 -18.90 2.52
C TYR A 107 -14.66 -18.35 3.80
N GLY A 108 -14.99 -17.06 3.84
CA GLY A 108 -15.57 -16.38 5.00
C GLY A 108 -17.10 -16.33 5.02
N GLY A 109 -17.79 -16.95 4.06
CA GLY A 109 -19.25 -16.97 4.01
C GLY A 109 -19.86 -18.22 4.65
N VAL A 110 -21.19 -18.27 4.72
CA VAL A 110 -21.92 -19.47 5.18
C VAL A 110 -21.76 -20.56 4.12
N ALA A 111 -21.10 -21.67 4.48
CA ALA A 111 -21.12 -22.89 3.69
C ALA A 111 -22.51 -23.54 3.81
N GLY A 112 -23.50 -22.97 3.12
CA GLY A 112 -24.77 -23.62 2.91
C GLY A 112 -24.59 -24.76 1.93
N GLU A 113 -25.00 -25.96 2.34
CA GLU A 113 -25.23 -27.11 1.47
C GLU A 113 -25.89 -26.67 0.15
N ALA A 114 -25.28 -27.04 -0.96
CA ALA A 114 -25.94 -27.15 -2.26
C ALA A 114 -25.90 -28.61 -2.67
#